data_AF-A0A1E3BG31-F1
#
_entry.id   AF-A0A1E3BG31-F1
#
_cell.length_a   1.000
_cell.length_b   1.000
_cell.length_c   1.000
_cell.angle_alpha   90.00
_cell.angle_beta   90.00
_cell.angle_gamma   90.00
#
_symmetry.space_group_name_H-M   'P 1'
#
loop_
_entity.id
_entity.type
_entity.pdbx_description
1 polymer ?
#
loop_
_entity_poly.entity_id
_entity_poly.type
_entity_poly.pdbx_seq_one_letter_code
_entity_poly.pdbx_strand_id
1 'polypeptide(L)'
;MPSNRASQRFSTVSGTPSIASNGGLPSGDPRLAEVNHVRDGLERLENKPLQKQRFVPTPEKTESLDKLAIGAKMERALGRRMTGQDAVMRKPVVSEKAAAEAST
;
A
#
# COMPACT_ATOMS: atom_id res chain seq x y z
N MET A 1 -67.99 5.60 -18.04
CA MET A 1 -66.96 4.53 -17.98
C MET A 1 -65.67 5.13 -17.48
N PRO A 2 -65.25 4.95 -16.22
CA PRO A 2 -64.01 5.55 -15.73
C PRO A 2 -62.87 4.51 -15.72
N SER A 3 -61.75 4.83 -16.34
CA SER A 3 -60.47 4.18 -16.03
C SER A 3 -59.45 5.26 -15.65
N ASN A 4 -59.53 5.69 -14.39
CA ASN A 4 -58.57 6.63 -13.81
C ASN A 4 -57.39 5.83 -13.24
N ARG A 5 -56.39 5.52 -14.09
CA ARG A 5 -55.22 4.73 -13.67
C ARG A 5 -54.15 5.66 -13.08
N ALA A 6 -54.33 6.04 -11.82
CA ALA A 6 -53.30 6.72 -11.04
C ALA A 6 -52.24 5.72 -10.55
N SER A 7 -51.41 5.18 -11.44
CA SER A 7 -50.25 4.38 -11.03
C SER A 7 -48.97 5.20 -11.15
N GLN A 8 -48.55 5.82 -10.04
CA GLN A 8 -47.18 6.33 -9.88
C GLN A 8 -46.26 5.13 -9.65
N ARG A 9 -45.58 4.65 -10.69
CA ARG A 9 -44.61 3.54 -10.59
C ARG A 9 -43.26 4.11 -10.21
N PHE A 10 -42.95 4.13 -8.92
CA PHE A 10 -41.59 4.41 -8.44
C PHE A 10 -40.75 3.15 -8.57
N SER A 11 -40.06 2.98 -9.70
CA SER A 11 -39.12 1.89 -9.90
C SER A 11 -37.80 2.41 -10.47
N THR A 12 -36.98 2.98 -9.61
CA THR A 12 -35.53 3.07 -9.76
C THR A 12 -34.92 2.93 -8.38
N VAL A 13 -34.38 1.75 -8.06
CA VAL A 13 -33.50 1.60 -6.90
C VAL A 13 -32.19 2.29 -7.28
N SER A 14 -32.05 3.58 -6.98
CA SER A 14 -30.79 4.30 -7.08
C SER A 14 -29.91 3.94 -5.89
N GLY A 15 -28.72 3.41 -6.14
CA GLY A 15 -27.72 3.06 -5.12
C GLY A 15 -27.07 4.27 -4.40
N THR A 16 -27.69 5.45 -4.50
CA THR A 16 -27.24 6.67 -3.83
C THR A 16 -28.41 7.24 -3.02
N PRO A 17 -28.30 7.38 -1.69
CA PRO A 17 -29.37 7.97 -0.90
C PRO A 17 -29.48 9.46 -1.22
N SER A 18 -30.61 9.86 -1.81
CA SER A 18 -30.95 11.27 -2.05
C SER A 18 -31.32 11.91 -0.71
N ILE A 19 -30.43 12.71 -0.13
CA ILE A 19 -30.72 13.48 1.09
C ILE A 19 -31.59 14.69 0.71
N ALA A 20 -32.90 14.55 0.88
CA ALA A 20 -33.81 15.70 0.86
C ALA A 20 -33.61 16.51 2.15
N SER A 21 -32.87 17.61 2.06
CA SER A 21 -32.68 18.58 3.15
C SER A 21 -33.95 19.39 3.36
N ASN A 22 -34.88 18.87 4.17
CA ASN A 22 -36.04 19.63 4.61
C ASN A 22 -35.80 20.07 6.05
N GLY A 23 -35.54 21.39 6.19
CA GLY A 23 -35.68 22.27 7.36
C GLY A 23 -35.52 21.67 8.75
N GLY A 24 -34.55 22.17 9.51
CA GLY A 24 -34.14 21.72 10.85
C GLY A 24 -35.26 21.13 11.72
N LEU A 25 -35.02 19.92 12.24
CA LEU A 25 -36.01 19.19 13.02
C LEU A 25 -35.52 18.89 14.44
N PRO A 26 -36.45 18.93 15.42
CA PRO A 26 -36.18 18.70 16.84
C PRO A 26 -35.77 17.24 17.12
N SER A 27 -35.21 17.04 18.31
CA SER A 27 -34.55 15.85 18.90
C SER A 27 -35.31 14.49 18.89
N GLY A 28 -36.30 14.28 18.01
CA GLY A 28 -37.07 13.05 17.87
C GLY A 28 -37.37 12.64 16.42
N ASP A 29 -36.66 13.19 15.43
CA ASP A 29 -36.88 12.87 14.01
C ASP A 29 -36.40 11.43 13.68
N PRO A 30 -37.23 10.54 13.11
CA PRO A 30 -36.86 9.15 12.75
C PRO A 30 -35.61 9.05 11.87
N ARG A 31 -35.28 10.09 11.09
CA ARG A 31 -34.04 10.15 10.31
C ARG A 31 -32.78 10.12 11.19
N LEU A 32 -32.82 10.77 12.35
CA LEU A 32 -31.71 10.73 13.32
C LEU A 32 -31.60 9.34 13.96
N ALA A 33 -32.73 8.67 14.19
CA ALA A 33 -32.74 7.30 14.73
C ALA A 33 -32.09 6.31 13.75
N GLU A 34 -32.36 6.43 12.45
CA GLU A 34 -31.71 5.63 11.41
C GLU A 34 -30.20 5.91 11.35
N VAL A 35 -29.79 7.18 11.37
CA VAL A 35 -28.36 7.55 11.38
C VAL A 35 -27.64 6.98 12.60
N ASN A 36 -28.26 7.04 13.78
CA ASN A 36 -27.72 6.46 15.00
C ASN A 36 -27.64 4.93 14.92
N HIS A 37 -28.67 4.28 14.37
CA HIS A 37 -28.67 2.83 14.19
C HIS A 37 -27.56 2.37 13.24
N VAL A 38 -27.33 3.09 12.14
CA VAL A 38 -26.23 2.82 11.22
C VAL A 38 -24.88 3.05 11.88
N ARG A 39 -24.71 4.14 12.65
CA ARG A 39 -23.50 4.41 13.43
C ARG A 39 -23.20 3.27 14.41
N ASP A 40 -24.20 2.84 15.16
CA ASP A 40 -24.06 1.73 16.12
C ASP A 40 -23.73 0.41 15.42
N GLY A 41 -24.31 0.16 14.25
CA GLY A 41 -23.97 -0.99 13.41
C GLY A 41 -22.52 -0.97 12.95
N LEU A 42 -22.04 0.19 12.52
CA LEU A 42 -20.66 0.39 12.07
C LEU A 42 -19.66 0.20 13.23
N GLU A 43 -19.98 0.71 14.42
CA GLU A 43 -19.13 0.56 15.60
C GLU A 43 -19.02 -0.90 16.07
N ARG A 44 -20.09 -1.70 15.93
CA ARG A 44 -20.06 -3.15 16.21
C ARG A 44 -19.28 -3.94 15.16
N LEU A 45 -19.31 -3.50 13.90
CA LEU A 45 -18.53 -4.10 12.81
C LEU A 45 -17.04 -3.73 12.88
N GLU A 46 -16.69 -2.67 13.62
CA GLU A 46 -15.31 -2.28 13.83
C GLU A 46 -14.56 -3.30 14.70
N ASN A 47 -13.62 -4.03 14.09
CA ASN A 47 -12.71 -4.92 14.80
C ASN A 47 -11.58 -4.14 15.49
N LYS A 48 -11.92 -3.49 16.60
CA LYS A 48 -10.99 -2.79 17.51
C LYS A 48 -9.75 -3.61 17.92
N PRO A 49 -9.81 -4.93 18.20
CA PRO A 49 -8.60 -5.69 18.53
C PRO A 49 -7.67 -5.89 17.34
N LEU A 50 -8.20 -6.00 16.12
CA LEU A 50 -7.39 -6.19 14.90
C LEU A 50 -6.65 -4.91 14.51
N GLN A 51 -7.26 -3.75 14.74
CA GLN A 51 -6.58 -2.46 14.58
C GLN A 51 -5.37 -2.32 15.52
N LYS A 52 -5.49 -2.81 16.77
CA LYS A 52 -4.38 -2.80 17.74
C LYS A 52 -3.25 -3.77 17.37
N GLN A 53 -3.55 -4.85 16.65
CA GLN A 53 -2.54 -5.78 16.14
C GLN A 53 -1.79 -5.24 14.92
N ARG A 54 -2.41 -4.37 14.13
CA ARG A 54 -1.76 -3.75 12.98
C ARG A 54 -0.80 -2.67 13.44
N PHE A 55 0.48 -3.03 13.52
CA PHE A 55 1.53 -2.06 13.74
C PHE A 55 1.64 -1.13 12.53
N VAL A 56 1.28 0.14 12.70
CA VAL A 56 1.56 1.21 11.75
C VAL A 56 2.83 1.91 12.24
N PRO A 57 3.96 1.79 11.52
CA PRO A 57 5.20 2.43 11.94
C PRO A 57 5.04 3.95 11.94
N THR A 58 5.64 4.62 12.93
CA THR A 58 5.80 6.08 12.91
C THR A 58 6.77 6.49 11.80
N PRO A 59 6.71 7.73 11.29
CA PRO A 59 7.60 8.20 10.22
C PRO A 59 9.09 8.04 10.58
N GLU A 60 9.46 8.29 11.83
CA GLU A 60 10.84 8.09 12.31
C GLU A 60 11.28 6.62 12.23
N LYS A 61 10.36 5.67 12.50
CA LYS A 61 10.65 4.24 12.40
C LYS A 61 10.79 3.81 10.95
N THR A 62 9.99 4.34 10.03
CA THR A 62 10.16 4.05 8.60
C THR A 62 11.51 4.54 8.09
N GLU A 63 11.92 5.76 8.44
CA GLU A 63 13.23 6.29 8.04
C GLU A 63 14.39 5.47 8.61
N SER A 64 14.25 4.98 9.85
CA SER A 64 15.26 4.13 10.48
C SER A 64 15.40 2.79 9.76
N LEU A 65 14.28 2.18 9.36
CA LEU A 65 14.27 0.94 8.58
C LEU A 65 14.87 1.15 7.19
N ASP A 66 14.59 2.28 6.54
CA ASP A 66 15.15 2.61 5.22
C ASP A 66 16.67 2.81 5.28
N LYS A 67 17.17 3.52 6.29
CA LYS A 67 18.62 3.68 6.52
C LYS A 67 19.30 2.33 6.72
N LEU A 68 18.71 1.45 7.53
CA LEU A 68 19.24 0.09 7.77
C LEU A 68 19.24 -0.73 6.47
N ALA A 69 18.15 -0.70 5.71
CA ALA A 69 18.02 -1.42 4.45
C ALA A 69 19.04 -0.94 3.40
N ILE A 70 19.27 0.38 3.30
CA ILE A 70 20.27 0.95 2.39
C ILE A 70 21.68 0.54 2.83
N GLY A 71 22.00 0.61 4.13
CA GLY A 71 23.29 0.17 4.66
C GLY A 71 23.58 -1.29 4.31
N ALA A 72 22.62 -2.18 4.54
CA ALA A 72 22.75 -3.60 4.20
C ALA A 72 22.92 -3.84 2.69
N LYS A 73 22.22 -3.08 1.85
CA LYS A 73 22.40 -3.14 0.38
C LYS A 73 23.78 -2.67 -0.04
N MET A 74 24.28 -1.59 0.57
CA MET A 74 25.62 -1.06 0.31
C MET A 74 26.69 -2.08 0.70
N GLU A 75 26.59 -2.68 1.89
CA GLU A 75 27.50 -3.71 2.36
C GLU A 75 27.52 -4.92 1.42
N ARG A 76 26.33 -5.41 1.01
CA ARG A 76 26.23 -6.50 0.03
C ARG A 76 26.84 -6.14 -1.32
N ALA A 77 26.62 -4.92 -1.81
CA ALA A 77 27.17 -4.44 -3.07
C ALA A 77 28.69 -4.30 -3.00
N LEU A 78 29.22 -3.76 -1.90
CA LEU A 78 30.64 -3.66 -1.64
C LEU A 78 31.27 -5.04 -1.55
N GLY A 79 30.68 -5.98 -0.81
CA GLY A 79 31.18 -7.36 -0.73
C GLY A 79 31.36 -7.99 -2.12
N ARG A 80 30.38 -7.82 -3.02
CA ARG A 80 30.46 -8.32 -4.41
C ARG A 80 31.53 -7.64 -5.25
N ARG A 81 31.82 -6.36 -4.98
CA ARG A 81 32.90 -5.67 -5.68
C ARG A 81 34.24 -6.09 -5.10
N MET A 82 34.40 -6.06 -3.78
CA MET A 82 35.66 -6.35 -3.09
C MET A 82 36.13 -7.80 -3.27
N THR A 83 35.24 -8.74 -3.60
CA THR A 83 35.65 -10.12 -3.92
C THR A 83 36.51 -10.17 -5.19
N GLY A 84 37.78 -10.55 -5.05
CA GLY A 84 38.70 -10.74 -6.17
C GLY A 84 39.33 -9.47 -6.74
N GLN A 85 39.12 -8.32 -6.08
CA GLN A 85 39.82 -7.07 -6.41
C GLN A 85 41.26 -7.02 -5.87
N ASP A 86 41.59 -7.87 -4.91
CA ASP A 86 42.94 -7.93 -4.36
C ASP A 86 43.94 -8.34 -5.45
N ALA A 87 45.09 -7.66 -5.47
CA ALA A 87 46.14 -7.92 -6.45
C ALA A 87 46.71 -9.34 -6.26
N VAL A 88 46.44 -10.23 -7.22
CA VAL A 88 47.05 -11.57 -7.26
C VAL A 88 48.28 -11.53 -8.14
N MET A 89 49.46 -11.57 -7.53
CA MET A 89 50.75 -11.64 -8.24
C MET A 89 50.89 -13.02 -8.91
N ARG A 90 50.44 -13.13 -10.16
CA ARG A 90 50.66 -14.33 -10.98
C ARG A 90 51.98 -14.21 -11.72
N LYS A 91 52.75 -15.31 -11.75
CA LYS A 91 53.94 -15.41 -12.61
C LYS A 91 53.48 -15.21 -14.06
N PRO A 92 54.13 -14.33 -14.84
CA PRO A 92 53.76 -14.10 -16.24
C PRO A 92 53.92 -15.42 -17.00
N VAL A 93 52.84 -15.85 -17.67
CA VAL A 93 52.90 -17.00 -18.58
C VAL A 93 53.57 -16.49 -19.85
N VAL A 94 54.87 -16.70 -19.96
CA VAL A 94 55.62 -16.46 -21.20
C VAL A 94 55.14 -17.51 -22.21
N SER A 95 54.28 -17.10 -23.14
CA SER A 95 53.92 -17.93 -24.28
C SER A 95 55.13 -18.00 -25.20
N GLU A 96 55.85 -19.11 -25.18
CA GLU A 96 57.04 -19.37 -26.01
C GLU A 96 56.78 -19.17 -27.52
N LYS A 97 55.51 -19.23 -27.95
CA LYS A 97 55.09 -18.96 -29.33
C LYS A 97 55.29 -17.51 -29.80
N ALA A 98 55.29 -16.52 -28.89
CA ALA A 98 55.52 -15.12 -29.23
C ALA A 98 57.03 -14.75 -29.25
N ALA A 99 57.89 -15.56 -28.63
CA ALA A 99 59.34 -15.34 -28.63
C ALA A 99 60.00 -15.82 -29.94
N ALA A 100 59.42 -16.82 -30.60
CA ALA A 100 59.95 -17.38 -31.85
C ALA A 100 59.68 -16.50 -33.10
N GLU A 101 58.65 -15.65 -33.09
CA GLU A 101 58.35 -14.75 -34.22
C GLU A 101 59.17 -13.43 -34.16
N ALA A 102 59.80 -13.13 -33.03
CA ALA A 102 60.64 -11.95 -32.86
C ALA A 102 62.13 -12.17 -33.18
N SER A 103 62.54 -13.39 -33.55
CA SER A 103 63.95 -13.71 -33.89
C SER A 103 64.16 -14.07 -35.37
N THR A 104 63.28 -13.62 -36.27
CA THR A 104 63.44 -13.75 -37.74
C THR A 104 63.51 -12.41 -38.42
#